data_AF-A0A951G1M8-F1
#
_entry.id   AF-A0A951G1M8-F1
#
_cell.length_a   1.000
_cell.length_b   1.000
_cell.length_c   1.000
_cell.angle_alpha   90.00
_cell.angle_beta   90.00
_cell.angle_gamma   90.00
#
_symmetry.space_group_name_H-M   'P 1'
#
loop_
_entity.id
_entity.type
_entity.pdbx_description
1 polymer ?
#
loop_
_entity_poly.entity_id
_entity_poly.type
_entity_poly.pdbx_seq_one_letter_code
_entity_poly.pdbx_strand_id
1 'polypeptide(L)'
;DLSKHAVAYRQMSLLLRRPPGREAYPGDVFYLHSRLLERAVKLNDDLGAGSLTALPVIETQAGDVSAYVPTNVISITDGQIYLEPGLFNSGVRPAINVGISVSRVGGNAQITPMRRVAGRLKLELSQYRELEAFAQFGSELDPETQRTLARGERLVKTLNQAERHPMPVEDQVIQVYAATNGYLDRIVVDKVDRFLADLTEYMRGNEGELLGKIADGDWSDETQKGVESAVSSFADDFGYDLDEEGHPLDEDGDDRSRDRSSDEEKRDQGGEQEDQAKAA
;
A
#
# COMPACT_ATOMS: atom_id res chain seq x y z
N ASP A 1 12.96 10.40 -21.44
CA ASP A 1 14.02 9.74 -20.68
C ASP A 1 15.29 10.59 -20.72
N LEU A 2 15.76 11.04 -19.56
CA LEU A 2 16.94 11.92 -19.45
C LEU A 2 18.27 11.19 -19.68
N SER A 3 18.30 9.86 -19.56
CA SER A 3 19.50 9.08 -19.90
C SER A 3 19.84 9.21 -21.38
N LYS A 4 18.84 9.04 -22.26
CA LYS A 4 18.96 9.19 -23.72
C LYS A 4 19.31 10.62 -24.12
N HIS A 5 18.74 11.61 -23.41
CA HIS A 5 19.10 13.02 -23.58
C HIS A 5 20.58 13.28 -23.24
N ALA A 6 21.08 12.73 -22.13
CA ALA A 6 22.48 12.84 -21.77
C ALA A 6 23.40 12.16 -22.80
N VAL A 7 23.02 10.99 -23.33
CA VAL A 7 23.78 10.29 -24.38
C VAL A 7 23.87 11.13 -25.65
N ALA A 8 22.77 11.78 -26.07
CA ALA A 8 22.78 12.69 -27.21
C ALA A 8 23.72 13.89 -26.97
N TYR A 9 23.67 14.49 -25.78
CA TYR A 9 24.54 15.61 -25.43
C TYR A 9 26.03 15.21 -25.36
N ARG A 10 26.30 13.99 -24.88
CA ARG A 10 27.63 13.39 -24.91
C ARG A 10 28.14 13.26 -26.33
N GLN A 11 27.34 12.69 -27.24
CA GLN A 11 27.72 12.55 -28.65
C GLN A 11 28.03 13.90 -29.29
N MET A 12 27.18 14.91 -29.08
CA MET A 12 27.42 16.27 -29.56
C MET A 12 28.75 16.84 -29.02
N SER A 13 29.00 16.69 -27.72
CA SER A 13 30.20 17.21 -27.07
C SER A 13 31.48 16.56 -27.60
N LEU A 14 31.45 15.25 -27.83
CA LEU A 14 32.57 14.50 -28.40
C LEU A 14 32.83 14.90 -29.87
N LEU A 15 31.77 15.09 -30.68
CA LEU A 15 31.90 15.57 -32.06
C LEU A 15 32.50 16.98 -32.13
N LEU A 16 32.14 17.83 -31.16
CA LEU A 16 32.73 19.16 -30.98
C LEU A 16 34.13 19.13 -30.35
N ARG A 17 34.68 17.94 -30.09
CA ARG A 17 36.00 17.73 -29.47
C ARG A 17 36.15 18.43 -28.11
N ARG A 18 35.05 18.55 -27.36
CA ARG A 18 35.11 19.00 -25.97
C ARG A 18 35.74 17.90 -25.10
N PRO A 19 36.57 18.26 -24.09
CA PRO A 19 37.18 17.27 -23.22
C PRO A 19 36.13 16.49 -22.42
N PRO A 20 36.15 15.15 -22.45
CA PRO A 20 35.20 14.32 -21.70
C PRO A 20 35.64 14.09 -20.25
N GLY A 21 34.67 13.76 -19.39
CA GLY A 21 34.86 13.34 -18.00
C GLY A 21 34.43 11.88 -17.76
N ARG A 22 33.80 11.62 -16.60
CA ARG A 22 33.33 10.29 -16.20
C ARG A 22 32.35 9.72 -17.22
N GLU A 23 32.51 8.44 -17.58
CA GLU A 23 31.68 7.74 -18.59
C GLU A 23 31.60 8.49 -19.94
N ALA A 24 32.65 9.24 -20.27
CA ALA A 24 32.78 10.12 -21.43
C ALA A 24 31.76 11.27 -21.53
N TYR A 25 30.98 11.55 -20.48
CA TYR A 25 30.09 12.72 -20.46
C TYR A 25 30.89 14.02 -20.31
N PRO A 26 30.42 15.14 -20.90
CA PRO A 26 31.04 16.44 -20.68
C PRO A 26 30.82 16.90 -19.23
N GLY A 27 31.72 17.74 -18.72
CA GLY A 27 31.67 18.21 -17.32
C GLY A 27 30.41 19.03 -16.96
N ASP A 28 29.70 19.56 -17.95
CA ASP A 28 28.48 20.35 -17.80
C ASP A 28 27.19 19.52 -17.98
N VAL A 29 27.26 18.19 -18.06
CA VAL A 29 26.05 17.33 -18.13
C VAL A 29 25.15 17.49 -16.91
N PHE A 30 25.72 17.78 -15.74
CA PHE A 30 24.94 18.12 -14.55
C PHE A 30 24.14 19.41 -14.77
N TYR A 31 24.81 20.45 -15.27
CA TYR A 31 24.17 21.74 -15.55
C TYR A 31 23.07 21.63 -16.62
N LEU A 32 23.24 20.75 -17.61
CA LEU A 32 22.21 20.47 -18.61
C LEU A 32 20.88 20.04 -17.97
N HIS A 33 20.94 19.14 -16.97
CA HIS A 33 19.75 18.63 -16.30
C HIS A 33 19.25 19.56 -15.19
N SER A 34 20.14 20.22 -14.45
CA SER A 34 19.72 21.16 -13.39
C SER A 34 18.97 22.34 -13.99
N ARG A 35 19.50 23.02 -15.02
CA ARG A 35 18.80 24.12 -15.68
C ARG A 35 17.48 23.73 -16.34
N LEU A 36 17.28 22.43 -16.61
CA LEU A 36 16.04 21.91 -17.16
C LEU A 36 15.01 21.66 -16.05
N LEU A 37 15.41 20.95 -15.00
CA LEU A 37 14.50 20.50 -13.93
C LEU A 37 14.17 21.62 -12.95
N GLU A 38 15.10 22.53 -12.65
CA GLU A 38 14.87 23.70 -11.78
C GLU A 38 13.88 24.72 -12.36
N ARG A 39 13.44 24.54 -13.60
CA ARG A 39 12.35 25.34 -14.20
C ARG A 39 10.96 24.87 -13.74
N ALA A 40 10.86 23.66 -13.21
CA ALA A 40 9.61 23.08 -12.72
C ALA A 40 9.40 23.48 -11.26
N VAL A 41 8.57 24.50 -11.03
CA VAL A 41 8.35 25.09 -9.70
C VAL A 41 6.88 25.42 -9.47
N LYS A 42 6.50 25.62 -8.21
CA LYS A 42 5.26 26.34 -7.84
C LYS A 42 5.60 27.81 -7.64
N LEU A 43 4.95 28.67 -8.41
CA LEU A 43 5.07 30.12 -8.29
C LEU A 43 4.34 30.63 -7.04
N ASN A 44 4.76 31.81 -6.57
CA ASN A 44 4.07 32.52 -5.49
C ASN A 44 2.77 33.18 -5.99
N ASP A 45 1.99 33.72 -5.06
CA ASP A 45 0.68 34.32 -5.35
C ASP A 45 0.80 35.56 -6.26
N ASP A 46 1.86 36.36 -6.11
CA ASP A 46 2.14 37.53 -6.95
C ASP A 46 2.34 37.18 -8.44
N LEU A 47 2.82 35.96 -8.71
CA LEU A 47 3.02 35.42 -10.05
C LEU A 47 1.88 34.47 -10.48
N GLY A 48 0.74 34.51 -9.79
CA GLY A 48 -0.47 33.77 -10.13
C GLY A 48 -0.53 32.34 -9.60
N ALA A 49 0.34 31.96 -8.66
CA ALA A 49 0.34 30.69 -7.94
C ALA A 49 0.39 29.40 -8.81
N GLY A 50 0.69 29.52 -10.11
CA GLY A 50 0.77 28.41 -11.05
C GLY A 50 1.88 27.42 -10.71
N SER A 51 1.78 26.19 -11.21
CA SER A 51 2.77 25.15 -10.97
C SER A 51 3.16 24.42 -12.25
N LEU A 52 4.41 23.97 -12.30
CA LEU A 52 4.92 23.03 -13.28
C LEU A 52 5.55 21.85 -12.54
N THR A 53 4.95 20.67 -12.66
CA THR A 53 5.46 19.44 -12.03
C THR A 53 6.25 18.62 -13.05
N ALA A 54 7.52 18.32 -12.76
CA ALA A 54 8.34 17.48 -13.61
C ALA A 54 8.35 16.02 -13.11
N LEU A 55 8.14 15.08 -14.02
CA LEU A 55 8.28 13.63 -13.79
C LEU A 55 9.37 13.07 -14.71
N PRO A 56 10.66 13.29 -14.40
CA PRO A 56 11.74 12.79 -15.23
C PRO A 56 11.86 11.26 -15.13
N VAL A 57 11.98 10.60 -16.27
CA VAL A 57 12.27 9.16 -16.36
C VAL A 57 13.74 8.97 -16.66
N ILE A 58 14.39 8.03 -15.96
CA ILE A 58 15.77 7.62 -16.18
C ILE A 58 15.84 6.10 -16.24
N GLU A 59 16.52 5.62 -17.27
CA GLU A 59 16.91 4.22 -17.39
C GLU A 59 18.20 3.97 -16.60
N THR A 60 18.17 3.04 -15.65
CA THR A 60 19.35 2.50 -14.97
C THR A 60 19.85 1.26 -15.70
N GLN A 61 21.16 1.10 -15.82
CA GLN A 61 21.74 -0.10 -16.44
C GLN A 61 21.89 -1.18 -15.36
N ALA A 62 21.23 -2.32 -15.54
CA ALA A 62 21.22 -3.42 -14.57
C ALA A 62 20.85 -3.00 -13.13
N GLY A 63 20.05 -1.94 -12.97
CA GLY A 63 19.67 -1.42 -11.65
C GLY A 63 20.76 -0.61 -10.93
N ASP A 64 21.84 -0.22 -11.62
CA ASP A 64 22.90 0.59 -11.01
C ASP A 64 22.48 2.06 -10.87
N VAL A 65 22.13 2.44 -9.64
CA VAL A 65 21.83 3.84 -9.25
C VAL A 65 23.08 4.69 -9.01
N SER A 66 24.26 4.07 -8.93
CA SER A 66 25.55 4.74 -8.68
C SER A 66 26.23 5.23 -9.97
N ALA A 67 25.65 4.89 -11.13
CA ALA A 67 26.06 5.41 -12.43
C ALA A 67 25.97 6.94 -12.46
N TYR A 68 26.78 7.57 -13.32
CA TYR A 68 27.00 9.01 -13.27
C TYR A 68 25.73 9.84 -13.52
N VAL A 69 24.93 9.49 -14.54
CA VAL A 69 23.70 10.22 -14.87
C VAL A 69 22.58 10.03 -13.82
N PRO A 70 22.26 8.79 -13.38
CA PRO A 70 21.31 8.59 -12.28
C PRO A 70 21.67 9.35 -11.01
N THR A 71 22.94 9.27 -10.56
CA THR A 71 23.41 9.99 -9.36
C THR A 71 23.18 11.49 -9.47
N ASN A 72 23.52 12.09 -10.62
CA ASN A 72 23.31 13.52 -10.87
C ASN A 72 21.83 13.89 -10.76
N VAL A 73 20.93 13.14 -11.41
CA VAL A 73 19.52 13.52 -11.40
C VAL A 73 18.86 13.25 -10.06
N ILE A 74 19.23 12.18 -9.35
CA ILE A 74 18.80 11.96 -7.95
C ILE A 74 19.18 13.15 -7.08
N SER A 75 20.35 13.75 -7.29
CA SER A 75 20.75 14.94 -6.50
C SER A 75 19.98 16.21 -6.86
N ILE A 76 19.39 16.29 -8.07
CA ILE A 76 18.62 17.45 -8.55
C ILE A 76 17.14 17.32 -8.18
N THR A 77 16.52 16.15 -8.32
CA THR A 77 15.08 15.99 -8.11
C THR A 77 14.71 15.94 -6.63
N ASP A 78 13.52 16.43 -6.28
CA ASP A 78 12.99 16.42 -4.90
C ASP A 78 12.54 15.03 -4.40
N GLY A 79 13.01 13.97 -5.04
CA GLY A 79 12.62 12.59 -4.76
C GLY A 79 12.87 11.69 -5.95
N GLN A 80 12.61 10.41 -5.74
CA GLN A 80 12.72 9.38 -6.75
C GLN A 80 11.71 8.27 -6.50
N ILE A 81 11.17 7.75 -7.59
CA ILE A 81 10.42 6.49 -7.62
C ILE A 81 11.34 5.48 -8.30
N TYR A 82 11.79 4.48 -7.56
CA TYR A 82 12.66 3.44 -8.07
C TYR A 82 11.84 2.21 -8.41
N LEU A 83 11.87 1.80 -9.69
CA LEU A 83 11.17 0.63 -10.19
C LEU A 83 12.14 -0.54 -10.34
N GLU A 84 11.81 -1.67 -9.73
CA GLU A 84 12.72 -2.82 -9.69
C GLU A 84 12.18 -4.02 -10.48
N PRO A 85 12.96 -4.60 -11.41
CA PRO A 85 12.51 -5.76 -12.19
C PRO A 85 12.14 -6.98 -11.34
N GLY A 86 12.82 -7.20 -10.21
CA GLY A 86 12.54 -8.31 -9.29
C GLY A 86 11.11 -8.27 -8.76
N LEU A 87 10.68 -7.10 -8.27
CA LEU A 87 9.31 -6.86 -7.80
C LEU A 87 8.27 -7.06 -8.90
N PHE A 88 8.56 -6.59 -10.11
CA PHE A 88 7.65 -6.76 -11.24
C PHE A 88 7.43 -8.24 -11.58
N ASN A 89 8.50 -9.03 -11.54
CA ASN A 89 8.48 -10.46 -11.86
C ASN A 89 7.84 -11.30 -10.73
N SER A 90 7.90 -10.84 -9.48
CA SER A 90 7.21 -11.48 -8.35
C SER A 90 5.74 -11.10 -8.22
N GLY A 91 5.21 -10.26 -9.12
CA GLY A 91 3.80 -9.89 -9.16
C GLY A 91 3.44 -8.55 -8.50
N VAL A 92 4.42 -7.82 -7.96
CA VAL A 92 4.20 -6.47 -7.39
C VAL A 92 4.13 -5.44 -8.52
N ARG A 93 2.96 -4.82 -8.70
CA ARG A 93 2.67 -3.89 -9.80
C ARG A 93 1.77 -2.76 -9.29
N PRO A 94 2.23 -1.50 -9.27
CA PRO A 94 3.50 -1.00 -9.80
C PRO A 94 4.71 -1.45 -8.97
N ALA A 95 5.82 -1.76 -9.64
CA ALA A 95 7.01 -2.37 -9.05
C ALA A 95 7.89 -1.39 -8.26
N ILE A 96 7.30 -0.63 -7.35
CA ILE A 96 7.96 0.43 -6.58
C ILE A 96 8.77 -0.18 -5.45
N ASN A 97 10.08 0.09 -5.42
CA ASN A 97 10.91 -0.22 -4.27
C ASN A 97 10.73 0.88 -3.21
N VAL A 98 9.95 0.61 -2.17
CA VAL A 98 9.60 1.58 -1.11
C VAL A 98 10.80 2.01 -0.25
N GLY A 99 11.83 1.14 -0.13
CA GLY A 99 13.04 1.44 0.63
C GLY A 99 13.97 2.44 -0.08
N ILE A 100 14.12 2.30 -1.39
CA ILE A 100 14.97 3.19 -2.22
C ILE A 100 14.20 4.46 -2.65
N SER A 101 12.88 4.35 -2.81
CA SER A 101 12.04 5.47 -3.23
C SER A 101 11.85 6.49 -2.10
N VAL A 102 11.97 7.76 -2.45
CA VAL A 102 11.93 8.88 -1.49
C VAL A 102 11.15 10.04 -2.09
N SER A 103 10.39 10.73 -1.25
CA SER A 103 9.89 12.08 -1.52
C SER A 103 10.44 13.02 -0.47
N ARG A 104 11.16 14.07 -0.88
CA ARG A 104 11.71 15.11 0.02
C ARG A 104 10.63 16.11 0.44
N VAL A 105 9.55 16.24 -0.35
CA VAL A 105 8.38 17.05 0.01
C VAL A 105 7.54 16.37 1.10
N GLY A 106 7.52 15.04 1.11
CA GLY A 106 6.83 14.23 2.12
C GLY A 106 5.32 14.47 2.16
N GLY A 107 4.75 14.42 3.37
CA GLY A 107 3.30 14.55 3.59
C GLY A 107 2.70 15.92 3.26
N ASN A 108 3.52 16.94 2.94
CA ASN A 108 3.02 18.25 2.51
C ASN A 108 2.37 18.21 1.12
N ALA A 109 2.66 17.17 0.33
CA ALA A 109 2.03 16.93 -0.97
C ALA A 109 0.75 16.07 -0.88
N GLN A 110 0.30 15.72 0.33
CA GLN A 110 -0.85 14.84 0.55
C GLN A 110 -2.02 15.64 1.17
N ILE A 111 -3.25 15.24 0.85
CA ILE A 111 -4.43 15.69 1.60
C ILE A 111 -4.37 15.15 3.03
N THR A 112 -5.00 15.87 3.97
CA THR A 112 -5.00 15.50 5.39
C THR A 112 -5.40 14.03 5.65
N PRO A 113 -6.48 13.50 5.04
CA PRO A 113 -6.87 12.09 5.16
C PRO A 113 -5.73 11.11 4.83
N MET A 114 -5.18 11.21 3.62
CA MET A 114 -4.11 10.34 3.14
C MET A 114 -2.87 10.40 4.04
N ARG A 115 -2.49 11.60 4.48
CA ARG A 115 -1.34 11.78 5.38
C ARG A 115 -1.55 11.09 6.72
N ARG A 116 -2.78 11.07 7.25
CA ARG A 116 -3.10 10.43 8.52
C ARG A 116 -3.06 8.92 8.42
N VAL A 117 -3.63 8.35 7.37
CA VAL A 117 -3.71 6.88 7.21
C VAL A 117 -2.40 6.26 6.74
N ALA A 118 -1.67 6.92 5.83
CA ALA A 118 -0.44 6.37 5.24
C ALA A 118 0.82 6.60 6.10
N GLY A 119 0.72 7.33 7.21
CA GLY A 119 1.88 7.77 8.00
C GLY A 119 2.78 6.64 8.50
N ARG A 120 2.20 5.47 8.80
CA ARG A 120 2.93 4.28 9.27
C ARG A 120 3.32 3.32 8.14
N LEU A 121 2.70 3.44 6.98
CA LEU A 121 2.79 2.48 5.88
C LEU A 121 4.23 2.29 5.39
N LYS A 122 4.99 3.38 5.23
CA LYS A 122 6.39 3.30 4.77
C LYS A 122 7.28 2.56 5.78
N LEU A 123 7.07 2.78 7.07
CA LEU A 123 7.86 2.13 8.12
C LEU A 123 7.54 0.63 8.18
N GLU A 124 6.25 0.27 8.17
CA GLU A 124 5.80 -1.12 8.20
C GLU A 124 6.29 -1.91 6.98
N LEU A 125 6.23 -1.32 5.77
CA LEU A 125 6.77 -1.95 4.56
C LEU A 125 8.29 -2.07 4.55
N SER A 126 9.02 -1.14 5.19
CA SER A 126 10.47 -1.22 5.34
C SER A 126 10.85 -2.37 6.28
N GLN A 127 10.18 -2.45 7.43
CA GLN A 127 10.39 -3.53 8.41
C GLN A 127 10.04 -4.89 7.81
N TYR A 128 8.92 -4.99 7.08
CA TYR A 128 8.55 -6.20 6.36
C TYR A 128 9.66 -6.68 5.43
N ARG A 129 10.23 -5.80 4.60
CA ARG A 129 11.30 -6.19 3.66
C ARG A 129 12.58 -6.62 4.35
N GLU A 130 12.94 -5.98 5.45
CA GLU A 130 14.08 -6.40 6.27
C GLU A 130 13.84 -7.82 6.80
N LEU A 131 12.68 -8.06 7.42
CA LEU A 131 12.32 -9.36 7.96
C LEU A 131 12.16 -10.45 6.89
N GLU A 132 11.60 -10.12 5.73
CA GLU A 132 11.44 -11.04 4.59
C GLU A 132 12.81 -11.57 4.12
N ALA A 133 13.81 -10.69 4.03
CA ALA A 133 15.18 -11.07 3.70
C ALA A 133 15.81 -11.97 4.77
N PHE A 134 15.57 -11.71 6.06
CA PHE A 134 16.06 -12.56 7.16
C PHE A 134 15.36 -13.92 7.23
N ALA A 135 14.05 -13.94 6.98
CA ALA A 135 13.23 -15.15 7.01
C ALA A 135 13.67 -16.20 5.98
N GLN A 136 14.31 -15.79 4.88
CA GLN A 136 14.89 -16.71 3.90
C GLN A 136 16.07 -17.53 4.45
N PHE A 137 16.68 -17.13 5.57
CA PHE A 137 17.85 -17.78 6.16
C PHE A 137 17.56 -18.50 7.49
N GLY A 138 16.40 -18.28 8.11
CA GLY A 138 16.02 -18.85 9.41
C GLY A 138 14.98 -19.97 9.28
N SER A 139 15.08 -21.01 10.10
CA SER A 139 14.13 -22.14 10.10
C SER A 139 12.96 -21.99 11.07
N GLU A 140 13.12 -21.17 12.12
CA GLU A 140 12.06 -20.89 13.10
C GLU A 140 11.94 -19.38 13.29
N LEU A 141 10.74 -18.86 13.01
CA LEU A 141 10.39 -17.46 13.25
C LEU A 141 9.51 -17.42 14.48
N ASP A 142 9.79 -16.49 15.39
CA ASP A 142 8.91 -16.23 16.53
C ASP A 142 7.54 -15.70 16.06
N PRO A 143 6.47 -15.85 16.88
CA PRO A 143 5.12 -15.46 16.49
C PRO A 143 4.96 -13.99 16.10
N GLU A 144 5.74 -13.08 16.68
CA GLU A 144 5.67 -11.64 16.37
C GLU A 144 6.25 -11.36 14.97
N THR A 145 7.37 -12.00 14.64
CA THR A 145 7.94 -11.96 13.29
C THR A 145 6.97 -12.54 12.25
N GLN A 146 6.31 -13.67 12.56
CA GLN A 146 5.32 -14.27 11.67
C GLN A 146 4.14 -13.33 11.39
N ARG A 147 3.58 -12.70 12.43
CA ARG A 147 2.49 -11.71 12.27
C ARG A 147 2.94 -10.51 11.44
N THR A 148 4.15 -10.02 11.65
CA THR A 148 4.69 -8.88 10.90
C THR A 148 4.87 -9.22 9.42
N LEU A 149 5.37 -10.43 9.11
CA LEU A 149 5.48 -10.92 7.73
C LEU A 149 4.12 -11.07 7.08
N ALA A 150 3.17 -11.71 7.76
CA ALA A 150 1.83 -11.95 7.24
C ALA A 150 1.08 -10.63 6.99
N ARG A 151 1.23 -9.63 7.87
CA ARG A 151 0.68 -8.30 7.67
C ARG A 151 1.37 -7.59 6.50
N GLY A 152 2.69 -7.64 6.43
CA GLY A 152 3.46 -7.02 5.35
C GLY A 152 3.12 -7.55 3.96
N GLU A 153 2.86 -8.86 3.83
CA GLU A 153 2.42 -9.47 2.57
C GLU A 153 1.07 -8.88 2.09
N ARG A 154 0.12 -8.68 3.01
CA ARG A 154 -1.17 -8.04 2.72
C ARG A 154 -1.04 -6.56 2.40
N LEU A 155 -0.14 -5.85 3.08
CA LEU A 155 0.19 -4.46 2.75
C LEU A 155 0.77 -4.34 1.34
N VAL A 156 1.67 -5.24 0.95
CA VAL A 156 2.22 -5.29 -0.42
C VAL A 156 1.10 -5.57 -1.43
N LYS A 157 0.22 -6.53 -1.12
CA LYS A 157 -0.92 -6.88 -1.97
C LYS A 157 -1.90 -5.71 -2.15
N THR A 158 -2.18 -4.96 -1.08
CA THR A 158 -3.03 -3.75 -1.10
C THR A 158 -2.52 -2.68 -2.07
N LEU A 159 -1.19 -2.56 -2.21
CA LEU A 159 -0.58 -1.56 -3.10
C LEU A 159 -0.51 -1.99 -4.56
N ASN A 160 -0.99 -3.19 -4.90
CA ASN A 160 -1.07 -3.63 -6.28
C ASN A 160 -2.24 -2.97 -6.99
N GLN A 161 -1.99 -2.55 -8.22
CA GLN A 161 -2.95 -1.85 -9.05
C GLN A 161 -2.74 -2.20 -10.52
N ALA A 162 -3.84 -2.48 -11.22
CA ALA A 162 -3.80 -2.76 -12.65
C ALA A 162 -3.38 -1.53 -13.47
N GLU A 163 -2.72 -1.77 -14.61
CA GLU A 163 -2.34 -0.71 -15.53
C GLU A 163 -3.59 0.05 -16.02
N ARG A 164 -3.52 1.39 -16.08
CA ARG A 164 -4.61 2.27 -16.56
C ARG A 164 -5.91 2.16 -15.76
N HIS A 165 -5.83 1.73 -14.51
CA HIS A 165 -6.96 1.72 -13.60
C HIS A 165 -6.74 2.69 -12.43
N PRO A 166 -6.65 4.01 -12.67
CA PRO A 166 -6.42 4.99 -11.61
C PRO A 166 -7.57 4.98 -10.61
N MET A 167 -7.23 5.20 -9.34
CA MET A 167 -8.19 5.21 -8.23
C MET A 167 -8.33 6.65 -7.69
N PRO A 168 -9.56 7.14 -7.44
CA PRO A 168 -9.79 8.39 -6.71
C PRO A 168 -9.13 8.39 -5.32
N VAL A 169 -8.80 9.58 -4.79
CA VAL A 169 -8.02 9.68 -3.55
C VAL A 169 -8.80 9.18 -2.34
N GLU A 170 -10.11 9.41 -2.32
CA GLU A 170 -11.04 8.97 -1.29
C GLU A 170 -11.07 7.44 -1.19
N ASP A 171 -11.11 6.73 -2.32
CA ASP A 171 -11.06 5.26 -2.35
C ASP A 171 -9.69 4.75 -1.88
N GLN A 172 -8.60 5.39 -2.32
CA GLN A 172 -7.24 5.05 -1.85
C GLN A 172 -7.13 5.20 -0.33
N VAL A 173 -7.69 6.27 0.24
CA VAL A 173 -7.69 6.50 1.69
C VAL A 173 -8.39 5.37 2.42
N ILE A 174 -9.55 4.90 1.94
CA ILE A 174 -10.27 3.79 2.56
C ILE A 174 -9.47 2.48 2.48
N GLN A 175 -8.92 2.14 1.32
CA GLN A 175 -8.13 0.91 1.17
C GLN A 175 -6.89 0.92 2.07
N VAL A 176 -6.17 2.04 2.11
CA VAL A 176 -5.00 2.20 2.99
C VAL A 176 -5.41 2.20 4.47
N TYR A 177 -6.56 2.79 4.82
CA TYR A 177 -7.09 2.74 6.17
C TYR A 177 -7.40 1.30 6.60
N ALA A 178 -8.08 0.52 5.76
CA ALA A 178 -8.40 -0.87 6.04
C ALA A 178 -7.12 -1.70 6.27
N ALA A 179 -6.11 -1.49 5.41
CA ALA A 179 -4.85 -2.21 5.48
C ALA A 179 -4.00 -1.82 6.70
N THR A 180 -3.93 -0.53 7.05
CA THR A 180 -3.09 -0.06 8.16
C THR A 180 -3.72 -0.27 9.54
N ASN A 181 -5.04 -0.40 9.63
CA ASN A 181 -5.75 -0.71 10.89
C ASN A 181 -5.98 -2.20 11.12
N GLY A 182 -5.45 -3.08 10.26
CA GLY A 182 -5.45 -4.53 10.49
C GLY A 182 -6.73 -5.26 10.09
N TYR A 183 -7.66 -4.61 9.38
CA TYR A 183 -8.87 -5.28 8.87
C TYR A 183 -8.57 -6.39 7.85
N LEU A 184 -7.37 -6.36 7.26
CA LEU A 184 -6.90 -7.41 6.36
C LEU A 184 -6.19 -8.57 7.08
N ASP A 185 -5.78 -8.39 8.34
CA ASP A 185 -4.85 -9.33 9.03
C ASP A 185 -5.44 -10.75 9.13
N ARG A 186 -6.77 -10.86 9.17
CA ARG A 186 -7.52 -12.12 9.25
C ARG A 186 -8.07 -12.64 7.92
N ILE A 187 -7.67 -12.02 6.81
CA ILE A 187 -8.09 -12.40 5.45
C ILE A 187 -6.92 -13.11 4.77
N VAL A 188 -7.16 -14.19 4.03
CA VAL A 188 -6.08 -14.84 3.26
C VAL A 188 -5.61 -13.94 2.12
N VAL A 189 -4.31 -13.98 1.82
CA VAL A 189 -3.66 -13.06 0.86
C VAL A 189 -4.34 -13.08 -0.52
N ASP A 190 -4.82 -14.24 -0.96
CA ASP A 190 -5.51 -14.40 -2.25
C ASP A 190 -6.86 -13.67 -2.32
N LYS A 191 -7.52 -13.42 -1.18
CA LYS A 191 -8.81 -12.71 -1.10
C LYS A 191 -8.66 -11.21 -0.89
N VAL A 192 -7.44 -10.70 -0.64
CA VAL A 192 -7.20 -9.26 -0.39
C VAL A 192 -7.66 -8.39 -1.57
N ASP A 193 -7.34 -8.79 -2.80
CA ASP A 193 -7.73 -8.02 -4.00
C ASP A 193 -9.27 -7.90 -4.10
N ARG A 194 -9.98 -8.99 -3.79
CA ARG A 194 -11.44 -9.03 -3.77
C ARG A 194 -12.00 -8.17 -2.64
N PHE A 195 -11.48 -8.33 -1.43
CA PHE A 195 -11.91 -7.53 -0.28
C PHE A 195 -11.82 -6.03 -0.57
N LEU A 196 -10.70 -5.56 -1.14
CA LEU A 196 -10.50 -4.14 -1.44
C LEU A 196 -11.43 -3.63 -2.55
N ALA A 197 -11.67 -4.45 -3.58
CA ALA A 197 -12.62 -4.12 -4.63
C ALA A 197 -14.05 -4.01 -4.10
N ASP A 198 -14.50 -5.03 -3.35
CA ASP A 198 -15.83 -5.12 -2.76
C ASP A 198 -16.04 -4.00 -1.71
N LEU A 199 -15.01 -3.66 -0.92
CA LEU A 199 -15.03 -2.53 0.03
C LEU A 199 -15.22 -1.20 -0.70
N THR A 200 -14.52 -1.01 -1.81
CA THR A 200 -14.63 0.22 -2.59
C THR A 200 -16.03 0.36 -3.20
N GLU A 201 -16.61 -0.74 -3.69
CA GLU A 201 -17.99 -0.76 -4.19
C GLU A 201 -19.01 -0.49 -3.09
N TYR A 202 -18.84 -1.11 -1.92
CA TYR A 202 -19.68 -0.88 -0.73
C TYR A 202 -19.67 0.59 -0.32
N MET A 203 -18.49 1.21 -0.20
CA MET A 203 -18.37 2.62 0.19
C MET A 203 -18.99 3.55 -0.83
N ARG A 204 -18.84 3.26 -2.12
CA ARG A 204 -19.47 4.05 -3.19
C ARG A 204 -20.99 3.91 -3.23
N GLY A 205 -21.51 2.72 -2.90
CA GLY A 205 -22.94 2.45 -2.88
C GLY A 205 -23.66 3.01 -1.65
N ASN A 206 -23.01 2.99 -0.49
CA ASN A 206 -23.66 3.25 0.80
C ASN A 206 -23.16 4.54 1.50
N GLU A 207 -21.90 4.94 1.27
CA GLU A 207 -21.19 5.97 2.04
C GLU A 207 -20.70 7.15 1.17
N GLY A 208 -21.50 7.54 0.17
CA GLY A 208 -21.12 8.58 -0.79
C GLY A 208 -20.85 9.96 -0.17
N GLU A 209 -21.59 10.34 0.87
CA GLU A 209 -21.34 11.60 1.60
C GLU A 209 -19.99 11.59 2.32
N LEU A 210 -19.65 10.44 2.94
CA LEU A 210 -18.39 10.25 3.64
C LEU A 210 -17.20 10.32 2.67
N LEU A 211 -17.31 9.67 1.51
CA LEU A 211 -16.31 9.77 0.44
C LEU A 211 -16.12 11.23 -0.04
N GLY A 212 -17.21 12.00 -0.15
CA GLY A 212 -17.16 13.42 -0.46
C GLY A 212 -16.36 14.24 0.56
N LYS A 213 -16.63 14.05 1.87
CA LYS A 213 -15.88 14.70 2.96
C LYS A 213 -14.38 14.39 2.87
N ILE A 214 -14.02 13.14 2.57
CA ILE A 214 -12.62 12.71 2.42
C ILE A 214 -11.97 13.38 1.19
N ALA A 215 -12.65 13.42 0.06
CA ALA A 215 -12.16 14.05 -1.17
C ALA A 215 -11.87 15.55 -0.97
N ASP A 216 -12.70 16.24 -0.18
CA ASP A 216 -12.51 17.64 0.21
C ASP A 216 -11.39 17.85 1.25
N GLY A 217 -10.83 16.76 1.78
CA GLY A 217 -9.72 16.77 2.74
C GLY A 217 -10.14 16.87 4.20
N ASP A 218 -11.43 16.67 4.52
CA ASP A 218 -11.88 16.56 5.91
C ASP A 218 -11.43 15.22 6.52
N TRP A 219 -10.90 15.30 7.75
CA TRP A 219 -10.54 14.13 8.56
C TRP A 219 -10.89 14.38 10.03
N SER A 220 -12.04 15.00 10.26
CA SER A 220 -12.63 15.21 11.58
C SER A 220 -12.91 13.89 12.32
N ASP A 221 -13.13 13.97 13.63
CA ASP A 221 -13.44 12.80 14.45
C ASP A 221 -14.75 12.12 14.01
N GLU A 222 -15.69 12.87 13.44
CA GLU A 222 -16.92 12.33 12.86
C GLU A 222 -16.62 11.50 11.62
N THR A 223 -15.84 12.06 10.69
CA THR A 223 -15.41 11.36 9.46
C THR A 223 -14.60 10.10 9.80
N GLN A 224 -13.69 10.16 10.77
CA GLN A 224 -12.93 9.00 11.22
C GLN A 224 -13.82 7.88 11.78
N LYS A 225 -14.79 8.22 12.64
CA LYS A 225 -15.74 7.24 13.19
C LYS A 225 -16.65 6.66 12.11
N GLY A 226 -17.06 7.47 11.14
CA GLY A 226 -17.83 7.00 9.99
C GLY A 226 -17.05 5.97 9.19
N VAL A 227 -15.78 6.25 8.89
CA VAL A 227 -14.88 5.32 8.19
C VAL A 227 -14.67 4.04 9.00
N GLU A 228 -14.37 4.15 10.29
CA GLU A 228 -14.19 3.01 11.19
C GLU A 228 -15.43 2.11 11.20
N SER A 229 -16.61 2.71 11.40
CA SER A 229 -17.87 1.98 11.43
C SER A 229 -18.17 1.28 10.10
N ALA A 230 -18.01 1.98 8.98
CA ALA A 230 -18.29 1.45 7.65
C ALA A 230 -17.34 0.32 7.27
N VAL A 231 -16.04 0.50 7.51
CA VAL A 231 -15.01 -0.52 7.21
C VAL A 231 -15.17 -1.73 8.13
N SER A 232 -15.46 -1.52 9.42
CA SER A 232 -15.69 -2.63 10.36
C SER A 232 -16.93 -3.43 10.01
N SER A 233 -18.07 -2.75 9.73
CA SER A 233 -19.30 -3.44 9.32
C SER A 233 -19.10 -4.23 8.03
N PHE A 234 -18.42 -3.65 7.05
CA PHE A 234 -18.08 -4.37 5.82
C PHE A 234 -17.16 -5.57 6.08
N ALA A 235 -16.13 -5.43 6.91
CA ALA A 235 -15.20 -6.52 7.20
C ALA A 235 -15.89 -7.70 7.89
N ASP A 236 -16.81 -7.42 8.81
CA ASP A 236 -17.59 -8.44 9.50
C ASP A 236 -18.59 -9.13 8.54
N ASP A 237 -19.21 -8.38 7.62
CA ASP A 237 -20.12 -8.91 6.60
C ASP A 237 -19.39 -9.72 5.52
N PHE A 238 -18.17 -9.31 5.13
CA PHE A 238 -17.32 -10.04 4.19
C PHE A 238 -16.87 -11.39 4.78
N GLY A 239 -16.62 -11.41 6.09
CA GLY A 239 -16.17 -12.58 6.83
C GLY A 239 -14.64 -12.70 6.91
N TYR A 240 -14.17 -13.32 8.00
CA TYR A 240 -12.75 -13.61 8.20
C TYR A 240 -12.44 -15.05 7.82
N ASP A 241 -11.25 -15.27 7.27
CA ASP A 241 -10.75 -16.61 6.93
C ASP A 241 -9.89 -17.20 8.05
N LEU A 242 -9.30 -16.33 8.88
CA LEU A 242 -8.34 -16.69 9.92
C LEU A 242 -8.82 -16.27 11.31
N ASP A 243 -8.36 -16.99 12.32
CA ASP A 243 -8.47 -16.57 13.72
C ASP A 243 -7.47 -15.44 14.07
N GLU A 244 -7.44 -15.03 15.34
CA GLU A 244 -6.52 -13.99 15.82
C GLU A 244 -5.04 -14.44 15.83
N GLU A 245 -4.79 -15.75 15.74
CA GLU A 245 -3.45 -16.34 15.71
C GLU A 245 -2.95 -16.55 14.27
N GLY A 246 -3.83 -16.39 13.28
CA GLY A 246 -3.52 -16.55 11.85
C GLY A 246 -3.74 -17.97 11.33
N HIS A 247 -4.42 -18.83 12.09
CA HIS A 247 -4.80 -20.16 11.65
C HIS A 247 -6.13 -20.11 10.88
N PRO A 248 -6.31 -20.96 9.85
CA PRO A 248 -7.59 -21.08 9.16
C PRO A 248 -8.72 -21.37 10.15
N LEU A 249 -9.80 -20.60 10.07
CA LEU A 249 -11.04 -20.96 10.74
C LEU A 249 -11.54 -22.23 10.04
N ASP A 250 -11.79 -23.29 10.80
CA ASP A 250 -12.26 -24.56 10.25
C ASP A 250 -13.50 -24.31 9.36
N GLU A 251 -13.43 -24.71 8.08
CA GLU A 251 -14.58 -24.73 7.16
C GLU A 251 -15.54 -25.85 7.56
N ASP A 252 -16.08 -25.81 8.78
CA ASP A 252 -17.14 -26.69 9.24
C ASP A 252 -18.20 -25.87 9.97
N GLY A 253 -19.20 -25.39 9.22
CA GLY A 253 -20.47 -24.97 9.82
C GLY A 253 -21.20 -23.79 9.20
N ASP A 254 -21.49 -23.82 7.89
CA ASP A 254 -22.72 -23.18 7.37
C ASP A 254 -23.96 -24.00 7.79
N ASP A 255 -24.11 -24.22 9.10
CA ASP A 255 -25.31 -24.77 9.72
C ASP A 255 -25.78 -23.84 10.84
N ARG A 256 -26.05 -22.58 10.48
CA ARG A 256 -26.94 -21.70 11.26
C ARG A 256 -28.41 -22.15 11.17
N SER A 257 -28.67 -23.46 11.09
CA SER A 257 -30.01 -24.04 11.04
C SER A 257 -30.25 -25.25 11.95
N ARG A 258 -29.32 -25.60 12.85
CA ARG A 258 -29.47 -26.78 13.73
C ARG A 258 -29.27 -26.57 15.24
N ASP A 259 -29.50 -25.37 15.76
CA ASP A 259 -29.58 -25.18 17.22
C ASP A 259 -30.97 -24.72 17.71
N ARG A 260 -32.03 -25.19 17.03
CA ARG A 260 -33.42 -25.09 17.51
C ARG A 260 -34.13 -26.43 17.67
N SER A 261 -33.47 -27.56 17.46
CA SER A 261 -34.08 -28.89 17.62
C SER A 261 -33.50 -29.72 18.77
N SER A 262 -32.50 -29.23 19.49
CA SER A 262 -31.86 -29.93 20.63
C SER A 262 -32.50 -29.59 21.98
N ASP A 263 -33.32 -28.54 22.06
CA ASP A 263 -34.00 -28.09 23.28
C ASP A 263 -35.45 -28.59 23.45
N GLU A 264 -36.05 -29.22 22.43
CA GLU A 264 -37.38 -29.84 22.55
C GLU A 264 -37.32 -31.33 22.95
N GLU A 265 -36.25 -32.08 22.64
CA GLU A 265 -36.15 -33.50 23.05
C GLU A 265 -35.66 -33.72 24.48
N LYS A 266 -35.09 -32.69 25.14
CA LYS A 266 -34.68 -32.78 26.56
C LYS A 266 -35.77 -32.41 27.56
N ARG A 267 -36.93 -31.93 27.10
CA ARG A 267 -38.08 -31.64 28.00
C ARG A 267 -39.03 -32.82 28.19
N ASP A 268 -38.95 -33.87 27.37
CA ASP A 268 -39.91 -34.99 27.42
C ASP A 268 -39.37 -36.26 28.13
N GLN A 269 -38.11 -36.26 28.58
CA GLN A 269 -37.52 -37.40 29.32
C GLN A 269 -37.24 -37.13 30.81
N GLY A 270 -37.61 -35.95 31.32
CA GLY A 270 -37.41 -35.56 32.73
C GLY A 270 -38.61 -35.84 33.66
N GLY A 271 -39.72 -36.39 33.14
CA GLY A 271 -41.00 -36.47 33.86
C GLY A 271 -41.36 -37.80 34.52
N GLU A 272 -40.59 -38.89 34.34
CA GLU A 272 -41.02 -40.24 34.75
C GLU A 272 -40.15 -40.94 35.83
N GLN A 273 -39.27 -40.22 36.54
CA GLN A 273 -38.40 -40.84 37.57
C GLN A 273 -38.57 -40.32 39.01
N GLU A 274 -39.68 -39.64 39.33
CA GLU A 274 -39.89 -39.12 40.70
C GLU A 274 -41.01 -39.77 41.52
N ASP A 275 -41.53 -40.95 41.13
CA ASP A 275 -42.66 -41.58 41.83
C ASP A 275 -42.42 -43.01 42.39
N GLN A 276 -41.17 -43.45 42.57
CA GLN A 276 -40.87 -44.78 43.16
C GLN A 276 -39.87 -44.80 44.33
N ALA A 277 -39.74 -43.70 45.08
CA ALA A 277 -38.89 -43.68 46.29
C ALA A 277 -39.65 -43.32 47.59
N LYS A 278 -40.92 -43.74 47.70
CA LYS A 278 -41.68 -43.75 48.98
C LYS A 278 -42.59 -44.97 49.10
N ALA A 279 -42.02 -46.17 49.20
CA ALA A 279 -42.66 -47.34 49.83
C ALA A 279 -41.67 -48.51 49.97
N ALA A 280 -40.92 -48.55 51.07
CA ALA A 280 -40.42 -49.76 51.76
C ALA A 280 -39.63 -49.34 53.01
#